data_AF-A0A5P1F8K2-F1
#
_entry.id   AF-A0A5P1F8K2-F1
#
_cell.length_a   1.000
_cell.length_b   1.000
_cell.length_c   1.000
_cell.angle_alpha   90.00
_cell.angle_beta   90.00
_cell.angle_gamma   90.00
#
_symmetry.space_group_name_H-M   'P 1'
#
loop_
_entity.id
_entity.type
_entity.pdbx_description
1 polymer ?
#
loop_
_entity_poly.entity_id
_entity_poly.type
_entity_poly.pdbx_seq_one_letter_code
_entity_poly.pdbx_strand_id
1 'polypeptide(L)'
;MFKKGAFELGCAVCPIAIKYNKIFVDAFWNSKKQSFTMHLVRLMTSWAVVCDVWYLEPQFLRPGETPIEFAERVRDMIAARAGLKKVPWDGYLKYYRPSPKLTERKQQNFAESVLRRLEEK
;
A
#
# COMPACT_ATOMS: atom_id res chain seq x y z
N MET A 1 5.41 -0.43 4.79
CA MET A 1 5.37 -0.55 6.26
C MET A 1 5.20 0.84 6.88
N PHE A 2 4.46 0.95 7.97
CA PHE A 2 4.32 2.22 8.70
C PHE A 2 5.57 2.49 9.56
N LYS A 3 5.90 3.76 9.76
CA LYS A 3 7.07 4.16 10.55
C LYS A 3 6.72 4.10 12.04
N LYS A 4 7.52 3.34 12.80
CA LYS A 4 7.33 3.08 14.24
C LYS A 4 7.10 4.34 15.08
N GLY A 5 7.88 5.39 14.82
CA GLY A 5 7.87 6.60 15.67
C GLY A 5 6.51 7.28 15.81
N ALA A 6 5.63 7.17 14.81
CA ALA A 6 4.28 7.73 14.90
C ALA A 6 3.37 6.98 15.90
N PHE A 7 3.70 5.73 16.23
CA PHE A 7 2.91 4.84 17.08
C PHE A 7 3.48 4.72 18.51
N GLU A 8 4.58 5.43 18.80
CA GLU A 8 5.23 5.47 20.13
C GLU A 8 4.82 6.66 20.98
N LEU A 9 4.08 7.61 20.41
CA LEU A 9 3.75 8.89 21.04
C LEU A 9 2.71 8.79 22.18
N GLY A 10 2.15 7.60 22.43
CA GLY A 10 1.14 7.38 23.47
C GLY A 10 -0.20 8.10 23.22
N CYS A 11 -0.45 8.55 21.98
CA CYS A 11 -1.65 9.28 21.60
C CYS A 11 -2.62 8.44 20.78
N ALA A 12 -3.85 8.95 20.62
CA ALA A 12 -4.85 8.34 19.75
C ALA A 12 -4.41 8.43 18.28
N VAL A 13 -4.39 7.29 17.58
CA VAL A 13 -4.19 7.24 16.13
C VAL A 13 -5.56 7.16 15.47
N CYS A 14 -5.93 8.17 14.69
CA CYS A 14 -7.20 8.21 13.94
C CYS A 14 -6.96 7.70 12.51
N PRO A 15 -7.29 6.43 12.19
CA PRO A 15 -6.96 5.87 10.89
C PRO A 15 -7.92 6.38 9.82
N ILE A 16 -7.36 6.72 8.65
CA ILE A 16 -8.15 7.08 7.47
C ILE A 16 -7.72 6.17 6.32
N ALA A 17 -8.70 5.55 5.67
CA ALA A 17 -8.47 4.83 4.44
C ALA A 17 -8.90 5.71 3.26
N ILE A 18 -7.99 5.89 2.28
CA ILE A 18 -8.25 6.66 1.07
C ILE A 18 -7.93 5.78 -0.13
N LYS A 19 -8.89 5.64 -1.05
CA LYS A 19 -8.71 4.85 -2.28
C LYS A 19 -9.08 5.68 -3.50
N TYR A 20 -8.09 5.95 -4.34
CA TYR A 20 -8.29 6.66 -5.61
C TYR A 20 -8.81 5.72 -6.69
N ASN A 21 -9.80 6.17 -7.45
CA ASN A 21 -10.29 5.47 -8.62
C ASN A 21 -9.45 5.83 -9.85
N LYS A 22 -8.62 4.86 -10.27
CA LYS A 22 -7.69 5.02 -11.40
C LYS A 22 -8.37 5.10 -12.77
N ILE A 23 -9.67 4.81 -12.88
CA ILE A 23 -10.44 4.95 -14.12
C ILE A 23 -10.52 6.42 -14.52
N PHE A 24 -10.70 7.32 -13.54
CA PHE A 24 -10.82 8.76 -13.81
C PHE A 24 -9.45 9.40 -13.99
N VAL A 25 -8.52 9.15 -13.04
CA VAL A 25 -7.15 9.66 -13.11
C VAL A 25 -6.22 8.87 -12.21
N ASP A 26 -4.98 8.70 -12.66
CA ASP A 26 -3.92 8.15 -11.80
C ASP A 26 -3.35 9.26 -10.92
N ALA A 27 -3.88 9.36 -9.70
CA ALA A 27 -3.41 10.31 -8.68
C ALA A 27 -2.03 9.95 -8.11
N PHE A 28 -1.46 8.79 -8.49
CA PHE A 28 -0.14 8.39 -8.02
C PHE A 28 0.98 9.05 -8.84
N TRP A 29 1.73 9.95 -8.21
CA TRP A 29 2.87 10.59 -8.87
C TRP A 29 4.13 9.71 -8.86
N ASN A 30 4.72 9.48 -10.04
CA ASN A 30 6.08 8.93 -10.16
C ASN A 30 7.09 9.90 -10.78
N SER A 31 7.92 10.50 -9.92
CA SER A 31 8.97 11.45 -10.30
C SER A 31 10.04 10.89 -11.23
N LYS A 32 10.27 9.57 -11.27
CA LYS A 32 11.18 8.94 -12.27
C LYS A 32 10.54 8.75 -13.64
N LYS A 33 9.21 8.80 -13.74
CA LYS A 33 8.46 8.59 -14.98
C LYS A 33 7.90 9.89 -15.58
N GLN A 34 7.56 10.87 -14.74
CA GLN A 34 6.99 12.14 -15.16
C GLN A 34 7.39 13.28 -14.22
N SER A 35 7.59 14.48 -14.78
CA SER A 35 7.84 15.69 -14.00
C SER A 35 6.61 16.04 -13.14
N PHE A 36 6.84 16.80 -12.06
CA PHE A 36 5.75 17.26 -11.21
C PHE A 36 4.77 18.14 -11.99
N THR A 37 5.28 19.07 -12.81
CA THR A 37 4.45 19.95 -13.65
C THR A 37 3.56 19.16 -14.60
N MET A 38 4.11 18.14 -15.27
CA MET A 38 3.33 17.28 -16.16
C MET A 38 2.23 16.53 -15.40
N HIS A 39 2.55 16.00 -14.22
CA HIS A 39 1.57 15.31 -13.38
C HIS A 39 0.46 16.26 -12.90
N LEU A 40 0.82 17.48 -12.51
CA LEU A 40 -0.12 18.50 -12.07
C LEU A 40 -1.06 18.92 -13.21
N VAL A 41 -0.52 19.21 -14.40
CA VAL A 41 -1.35 19.52 -15.59
C VAL A 41 -2.30 18.37 -15.87
N ARG A 42 -1.83 17.12 -15.82
CA ARG A 42 -2.68 15.94 -16.01
C ARG A 42 -3.81 15.85 -14.98
N LEU A 43 -3.54 16.16 -13.70
CA LEU A 43 -4.60 16.19 -12.68
C LEU A 43 -5.61 17.31 -12.95
N MET A 44 -5.15 18.50 -13.33
CA MET A 44 -6.01 19.66 -13.59
C MET A 44 -6.84 19.54 -14.87
N THR A 45 -6.36 18.78 -15.87
CA THR A 45 -7.09 18.54 -17.13
C THR A 45 -7.86 17.21 -17.16
N SER A 46 -7.74 16.39 -16.12
CA SER A 46 -8.56 15.17 -15.99
C SER A 46 -9.98 15.54 -15.58
N TRP A 47 -10.95 14.77 -16.06
CA TRP A 47 -12.38 15.03 -15.78
C TRP A 47 -12.68 15.11 -14.29
N ALA A 48 -12.17 14.17 -13.49
CA ALA A 48 -12.33 14.18 -12.05
C ALA A 48 -11.20 13.44 -11.33
N VAL A 49 -10.92 13.83 -10.08
CA VAL A 49 -10.17 13.02 -9.13
C VAL A 49 -11.19 12.41 -8.16
N VAL A 50 -11.51 11.13 -8.37
CA VAL A 50 -12.48 10.43 -7.53
C VAL A 50 -11.73 9.58 -6.51
N CYS A 51 -12.06 9.77 -5.23
CA CYS A 51 -11.54 8.94 -4.16
C CYS A 51 -12.62 8.60 -3.14
N ASP A 52 -12.58 7.37 -2.65
CA ASP A 52 -13.37 6.93 -1.52
C ASP A 52 -12.57 7.19 -0.24
N VAL A 53 -13.20 7.85 0.74
CA VAL A 53 -12.58 8.19 2.02
C VAL A 53 -13.39 7.56 3.14
N TRP A 54 -12.70 6.79 3.99
CA TRP A 54 -13.28 6.21 5.19
C TRP A 54 -12.53 6.68 6.41
N TYR A 55 -13.25 7.29 7.33
CA TYR A 55 -12.79 7.56 8.69
C TYR A 55 -13.06 6.32 9.54
N LEU A 56 -12.04 5.85 10.25
CA LEU A 56 -12.16 4.74 11.18
C LEU A 56 -12.08 5.26 12.62
N GLU A 57 -12.60 4.47 13.54
CA GLU A 57 -12.56 4.79 14.96
C GLU A 57 -11.11 4.99 15.46
N PRO A 58 -10.87 6.01 16.32
CA PRO A 58 -9.58 6.22 16.95
C PRO A 58 -9.07 4.95 17.63
N GLN A 59 -7.79 4.66 17.45
CA GLN A 59 -7.12 3.50 18.02
C GLN A 59 -6.07 3.94 19.03
N PHE A 60 -6.02 3.20 20.14
CA PHE A 60 -5.01 3.37 21.17
C PHE A 60 -4.12 2.14 21.24
N LEU A 61 -2.90 2.33 21.73
CA LEU A 61 -1.98 1.24 22.06
C LEU A 61 -2.59 0.39 23.16
N ARG A 62 -2.71 -0.93 22.93
CA ARG A 62 -3.26 -1.84 23.93
C ARG A 62 -2.21 -2.19 25.00
N PRO A 63 -2.63 -2.55 26.22
CA PRO A 63 -1.71 -3.08 27.22
C PRO A 63 -0.95 -4.30 26.67
N GLY A 64 0.38 -4.27 26.69
CA GLY A 64 1.24 -5.35 26.20
C GLY A 64 1.44 -5.40 24.68
N GLU A 65 0.80 -4.52 23.90
CA GLU A 65 1.02 -4.39 22.46
C GLU A 65 2.28 -3.55 22.22
N THR A 66 3.18 -4.02 21.35
CA THR A 66 4.33 -3.22 20.94
C THR A 66 3.92 -2.14 19.93
N PRO A 67 4.65 -1.02 19.82
CA PRO A 67 4.35 0.02 18.83
C PRO A 67 4.36 -0.49 17.38
N ILE A 68 5.14 -1.54 17.09
CA ILE A 68 5.21 -2.17 15.76
C ILE A 68 3.94 -2.98 15.49
N GLU A 69 3.49 -3.78 16.46
CA GLU A 69 2.24 -4.54 16.36
C GLU A 69 1.03 -3.60 16.24
N PHE A 70 1.03 -2.49 16.99
CA PHE A 70 0.01 -1.45 16.88
C PHE A 70 -0.03 -0.84 15.48
N ALA A 71 1.14 -0.48 14.92
CA ALA A 71 1.24 0.03 13.56
C ALA A 71 0.74 -0.97 12.51
N GLU A 72 1.06 -2.25 12.69
CA GLU A 72 0.59 -3.34 11.84
C GLU A 72 -0.92 -3.54 11.92
N ARG A 73 -1.50 -3.51 13.13
CA ARG A 73 -2.94 -3.58 13.34
C ARG A 73 -3.69 -2.44 12.66
N VAL A 74 -3.21 -1.20 12.84
CA VAL A 74 -3.82 -0.03 12.18
C VAL A 74 -3.69 -0.11 10.66
N ARG A 75 -2.55 -0.59 10.16
CA ARG A 75 -2.35 -0.85 8.72
C ARG A 75 -3.35 -1.89 8.19
N ASP A 76 -3.59 -2.94 8.95
CA ASP A 76 -4.53 -4.02 8.58
C ASP A 76 -5.97 -3.53 8.55
N MET A 77 -6.37 -2.69 9.52
CA MET A 77 -7.69 -2.04 9.52
C MET A 77 -7.90 -1.17 8.28
N ILE A 78 -6.92 -0.33 7.93
CA ILE A 78 -6.97 0.53 6.74
C ILE A 78 -7.04 -0.32 5.46
N ALA A 79 -6.18 -1.35 5.37
CA ALA A 79 -6.12 -2.23 4.21
C ALA A 79 -7.42 -3.01 4.01
N ALA A 80 -7.99 -3.56 5.08
CA ALA A 80 -9.27 -4.26 5.05
C ALA A 80 -10.40 -3.31 4.60
N ARG A 81 -10.46 -2.10 5.16
CA ARG A 81 -11.50 -1.12 4.81
C ARG A 81 -11.45 -0.68 3.35
N ALA A 82 -10.26 -0.47 2.79
CA ALA A 82 -10.07 -0.09 1.39
C ALA A 82 -10.05 -1.28 0.39
N GLY A 83 -10.12 -2.52 0.90
CA GLY A 83 -9.94 -3.73 0.08
C GLY A 83 -8.57 -3.79 -0.61
N LEU A 84 -7.53 -3.36 0.09
CA LEU A 84 -6.15 -3.33 -0.40
C LEU A 84 -5.35 -4.52 0.13
N LYS A 85 -4.51 -5.11 -0.72
CA LYS A 85 -3.58 -6.15 -0.31
C LYS A 85 -2.39 -5.52 0.40
N LYS A 86 -2.21 -5.86 1.69
CA LYS A 86 -0.99 -5.54 2.44
C LYS A 86 0.20 -6.24 1.83
N VAL A 87 1.29 -5.49 1.65
CA VAL A 87 2.54 -5.96 1.05
C VAL A 87 3.74 -5.65 1.97
N PRO A 88 4.78 -6.51 1.99
CA PRO A 88 5.93 -6.34 2.86
C PRO A 88 6.94 -5.28 2.38
N TRP A 89 6.81 -4.79 1.15
CA TRP A 89 7.67 -3.73 0.62
C TRP A 89 7.09 -2.33 0.83
N ASP A 90 7.94 -1.32 0.69
CA ASP A 90 7.56 0.08 0.82
C ASP A 90 7.44 0.77 -0.54
N GLY A 91 7.23 2.10 -0.51
CA GLY A 91 7.14 2.92 -1.70
C GLY A 91 8.45 3.07 -2.47
N TYR A 92 9.62 2.68 -1.94
CA TYR A 92 10.89 2.78 -2.66
C TYR A 92 10.99 1.82 -3.84
N LEU A 93 10.17 0.77 -3.89
CA LEU A 93 10.04 -0.10 -5.07
C LEU A 93 9.56 0.67 -6.32
N LYS A 94 9.02 1.89 -6.14
CA LYS A 94 8.77 2.86 -7.22
C LYS A 94 10.03 3.24 -7.99
N TYR A 95 11.17 3.27 -7.31
CA TYR A 95 12.44 3.79 -7.81
C TYR A 95 13.39 2.69 -8.27
N TYR A 96 13.25 1.48 -7.71
CA TYR A 96 14.17 0.37 -7.95
C TYR A 96 13.41 -0.83 -8.51
N ARG A 97 13.91 -1.39 -9.60
CA ARG A 97 13.47 -2.72 -10.04
C ARG A 97 14.18 -3.77 -9.18
N PRO A 98 13.47 -4.79 -8.68
CA PRO A 98 14.11 -5.92 -8.02
C PRO A 98 15.17 -6.54 -8.94
N SER A 99 16.20 -7.14 -8.36
CA SER A 99 17.24 -7.81 -9.14
C SER A 99 16.65 -8.97 -9.97
N PRO A 100 17.24 -9.30 -11.12
CA PRO A 100 16.80 -10.44 -11.94
C PRO A 100 16.72 -11.74 -11.12
N LYS A 101 17.74 -12.01 -10.29
CA LYS A 101 17.79 -13.19 -9.40
C LYS A 101 16.61 -13.30 -8.44
N LEU A 102 16.16 -12.17 -7.86
CA LEU A 102 14.98 -12.16 -6.98
C LEU A 102 13.69 -12.39 -7.77
N THR A 103 13.64 -11.89 -9.01
CA THR A 103 12.50 -12.04 -9.90
C THR A 103 12.35 -13.49 -10.37
N GLU A 104 13.44 -14.10 -10.85
CA GLU A 104 13.50 -15.50 -11.26
C GLU A 104 13.07 -16.45 -10.13
N ARG A 105 13.56 -16.22 -8.90
CA ARG A 105 13.14 -17.02 -7.75
C ARG A 105 11.63 -16.94 -7.48
N LYS A 106 11.01 -15.77 -7.66
CA LYS A 106 9.55 -15.63 -7.52
C LYS A 106 8.78 -16.30 -8.67
N GLN A 107 9.33 -16.26 -9.89
CA GLN A 107 8.76 -16.95 -11.04
C GLN A 107 8.82 -18.47 -10.87
N GLN A 108 9.93 -19.01 -10.35
CA GLN A 108 10.07 -20.44 -10.03
C GLN A 108 9.02 -20.90 -9.03
N ASN A 109 8.91 -20.21 -7.88
CA ASN A 109 7.87 -20.53 -6.88
C ASN A 109 6.45 -20.48 -7.47
N PHE A 110 6.18 -19.54 -8.38
CA PHE A 110 4.88 -19.46 -9.04
C PHE A 110 4.67 -20.63 -10.01
N ALA A 111 5.67 -20.96 -10.83
CA ALA A 111 5.63 -22.10 -11.75
C ALA A 111 5.39 -23.42 -10.99
N GLU A 112 6.11 -23.65 -9.90
CA GLU A 112 5.90 -24.79 -9.00
C GLU A 112 4.47 -24.84 -8.45
N SER A 113 3.93 -23.69 -8.00
CA SER A 113 2.56 -23.62 -7.50
C SER A 113 1.49 -23.92 -8.55
N VAL A 114 1.77 -23.62 -9.83
CA VAL A 114 0.88 -23.90 -10.95
C VAL A 114 0.96 -25.37 -11.33
N LEU A 115 2.17 -25.94 -11.42
CA LEU A 115 2.39 -27.36 -11.71
C LEU A 115 1.71 -28.25 -10.67
N ARG A 116 1.87 -27.94 -9.37
CA ARG A 116 1.22 -28.70 -8.30
C ARG A 116 -0.32 -28.71 -8.43
N ARG A 117 -0.92 -27.59 -8.81
CA ARG A 117 -2.39 -27.49 -9.05
C ARG A 117 -2.85 -28.25 -10.29
N LEU A 118 -1.96 -28.47 -11.26
CA LEU A 118 -2.26 -29.25 -12.46
C LEU A 118 -2.16 -30.75 -12.17
N GLU A 119 -1.24 -31.18 -11.30
CA GLU A 119 -1.10 -32.57 -10.85
C GLU A 119 -2.21 -33.00 -9.87
N GLU A 120 -2.81 -32.06 -9.15
CA GLU A 120 -3.97 -32.28 -8.27
C GLU A 120 -5.29 -32.48 -9.04
N LYS A 121 -5.31 -32.37 -10.37
CA LYS A 121 -6.48 -32.58 -11.25
C LYS A 121 -6.37 -33.87 -12.05
#